data_AF-A0A5C4RXS0-F1
#
_entry.id   AF-A0A5C4RXS0-F1
#
_cell.length_a   1.000
_cell.length_b   1.000
_cell.length_c   1.000
_cell.angle_alpha   90.00
_cell.angle_beta   90.00
_cell.angle_gamma   90.00
#
_symmetry.space_group_name_H-M   'P 1'
#
loop_
_entity.id
_entity.type
_entity.pdbx_description
1 polymer ?
#
loop_
_entity_poly.entity_id
_entity_poly.type
_entity_poly.pdbx_seq_one_letter_code
_entity_poly.pdbx_strand_id
1 'polypeptide(L)'
;MRISTILDHIDNGHMALPEFQRGYVWNREQVRGLFDSLYRRHPVGGLLVWATESGAAAHRGDGSLAPGIVKLLLDGQQRMTSLYGVARGKAPAFFDGNEQAFTGLHFHLENELFEFYQPIKMKDDPLWINVSDLIKNGQEGHEKLIEALAAKPEIGTKAVKYSGRISRILGILEIELHVEEVTGADKTLDVVVNIFNRVNSGGTKLSKGDLALAKICAEWPESRDTMKAKVNGMCD
;
A
#
# COMPACT_ATOMS: atom_id res chain seq x y z
N MET A 1 -6.79 2.20 13.41
CA MET A 1 -5.32 2.42 13.36
C MET A 1 -5.02 3.41 12.26
N ARG A 2 -4.13 4.39 12.49
CA ARG A 2 -3.76 5.38 11.44
C ARG A 2 -2.94 4.75 10.33
N ILE A 3 -3.08 5.26 9.11
CA ILE A 3 -2.29 4.81 7.96
C ILE A 3 -0.79 4.96 8.25
N SER A 4 -0.34 6.11 8.76
CA SER A 4 1.07 6.33 9.17
C SER A 4 1.59 5.21 10.07
N THR A 5 0.87 4.89 11.14
CA THR A 5 1.22 3.81 12.07
C THR A 5 1.30 2.44 11.38
N ILE A 6 0.39 2.15 10.45
CA ILE A 6 0.43 0.88 9.70
C ILE A 6 1.70 0.81 8.84
N LEU A 7 2.05 1.92 8.16
CA LEU A 7 3.27 1.97 7.35
C LEU A 7 4.52 1.81 8.21
N ASP A 8 4.56 2.45 9.39
CA ASP A 8 5.65 2.31 10.34
C ASP A 8 5.75 0.88 10.89
N HIS A 9 4.62 0.18 11.10
CA HIS A 9 4.63 -1.23 11.48
C HIS A 9 5.20 -2.12 10.37
N ILE A 10 4.96 -1.80 9.10
CA ILE A 10 5.57 -2.51 7.97
C ILE A 10 7.08 -2.25 7.95
N ASP A 11 7.50 -0.99 8.10
CA ASP A 11 8.92 -0.61 8.13
C ASP A 11 9.70 -1.31 9.25
N ASN A 12 9.08 -1.44 10.42
CA ASN A 12 9.71 -2.00 11.62
C ASN A 12 9.46 -3.51 11.81
N GLY A 13 8.86 -4.20 10.84
CA GLY A 13 8.63 -5.65 10.91
C GLY A 13 7.56 -6.11 11.90
N HIS A 14 6.74 -5.20 12.43
CA HIS A 14 5.58 -5.53 13.27
C HIS A 14 4.35 -5.94 12.44
N MET A 15 4.33 -5.58 11.16
CA MET A 15 3.32 -6.02 10.21
C MET A 15 3.99 -6.59 8.96
N ALA A 16 3.56 -7.77 8.52
CA ALA A 16 4.09 -8.44 7.35
C ALA A 16 2.99 -9.10 6.53
N LEU A 17 3.38 -9.62 5.36
CA LEU A 17 2.48 -10.33 4.46
C LEU A 17 2.63 -11.85 4.63
N PRO A 18 1.54 -12.62 4.80
CA PRO A 18 1.64 -14.07 4.80
C PRO A 18 2.12 -14.63 3.46
N GLU A 19 2.86 -15.74 3.51
CA GLU A 19 3.47 -16.37 2.33
C GLU A 19 2.46 -16.80 1.26
N PHE A 20 1.31 -17.31 1.74
CA PHE A 20 0.22 -17.87 0.95
C PHE A 20 -0.57 -16.85 0.12
N GLN A 21 -0.34 -15.54 0.30
CA GLN A 21 -1.03 -14.54 -0.51
C GLN A 21 -0.50 -14.49 -1.93
N ARG A 22 -1.26 -13.92 -2.87
CA ARG A 22 -0.76 -13.75 -4.24
C ARG A 22 0.23 -12.58 -4.36
N GLY A 23 0.82 -12.43 -5.54
CA GLY A 23 1.59 -11.25 -5.89
C GLY A 23 0.72 -9.98 -5.94
N TYR A 24 1.35 -8.83 -6.15
CA TYR A 24 0.66 -7.58 -6.38
C TYR A 24 0.06 -7.55 -7.79
N VAL A 25 -1.24 -7.26 -7.88
CA VAL A 25 -2.01 -7.33 -9.15
C VAL A 25 -2.75 -6.04 -9.48
N TRP A 26 -2.67 -5.02 -8.62
CA TRP A 26 -3.34 -3.75 -8.87
C TRP A 26 -2.65 -2.97 -9.98
N ASN A 27 -3.44 -2.32 -10.82
CA ASN A 27 -2.96 -1.40 -11.85
C ASN A 27 -2.99 0.06 -11.38
N ARG A 28 -2.41 0.95 -12.20
CA ARG A 28 -2.38 2.39 -11.94
C ARG A 28 -3.76 2.99 -11.68
N GLU A 29 -4.79 2.53 -12.39
CA GLU A 29 -6.15 3.04 -12.24
C GLU A 29 -6.74 2.72 -10.86
N GLN A 30 -6.48 1.53 -10.34
CA GLN A 30 -6.90 1.14 -8.99
C GLN A 30 -6.15 1.93 -7.90
N VAL A 31 -4.84 2.16 -8.09
CA VAL A 31 -4.05 3.01 -7.18
C VAL A 31 -4.58 4.45 -7.20
N ARG A 32 -4.85 5.00 -8.38
CA ARG A 32 -5.43 6.33 -8.57
C ARG A 32 -6.79 6.45 -7.86
N GLY A 33 -7.67 5.46 -8.05
CA GLY A 33 -8.99 5.42 -7.41
C GLY A 33 -8.93 5.33 -5.88
N LEU A 34 -7.94 4.59 -5.34
CA LEU A 34 -7.70 4.54 -3.89
C LEU A 34 -7.34 5.93 -3.34
N PHE A 35 -6.38 6.61 -3.98
CA PHE A 35 -5.94 7.94 -3.54
C PHE A 35 -7.04 9.01 -3.68
N ASP A 36 -7.83 8.97 -4.76
CA ASP A 36 -9.00 9.84 -4.90
C ASP A 36 -10.02 9.60 -3.77
N SER A 37 -10.30 8.33 -3.45
CA SER A 37 -11.21 7.96 -2.35
C SER A 37 -10.71 8.50 -1.00
N LEU A 38 -9.42 8.29 -0.69
CA LEU A 38 -8.80 8.76 0.54
C LEU A 38 -8.79 10.28 0.65
N TYR A 39 -8.42 10.97 -0.42
CA TYR A 39 -8.43 12.44 -0.48
C TYR A 39 -9.84 13.00 -0.24
N ARG A 40 -10.88 12.36 -0.78
CA ARG A 40 -12.28 12.73 -0.60
C ARG A 40 -12.91 12.22 0.71
N ARG A 41 -12.14 11.51 1.55
CA ARG A 41 -12.63 10.86 2.78
C ARG A 41 -13.75 9.85 2.54
N HIS A 42 -13.77 9.22 1.36
CA HIS A 42 -14.65 8.10 1.08
C HIS A 42 -14.15 6.82 1.79
N PRO A 43 -15.05 5.93 2.22
CA PRO A 43 -14.66 4.65 2.81
C PRO A 43 -13.84 3.80 1.82
N VAL A 44 -12.71 3.26 2.28
CA VAL A 44 -11.84 2.37 1.49
C VAL A 44 -11.81 0.94 2.01
N GLY A 45 -12.69 0.60 2.96
CA GLY A 45 -12.75 -0.69 3.65
C GLY A 45 -11.76 -0.81 4.82
N GLY A 46 -12.02 -1.76 5.73
CA GLY A 46 -11.11 -2.10 6.82
C GLY A 46 -9.97 -3.02 6.38
N LEU A 47 -9.14 -3.42 7.35
CA LEU A 47 -8.10 -4.44 7.20
C LEU A 47 -8.45 -5.64 8.08
N LEU A 48 -8.00 -6.82 7.68
CA LEU A 48 -8.03 -8.02 8.51
C LEU A 48 -6.59 -8.46 8.73
N VAL A 49 -6.20 -8.70 9.98
CA VAL A 49 -4.85 -9.13 10.33
C VAL A 49 -4.89 -10.35 11.26
N TRP A 50 -3.87 -11.20 11.20
CA TRP A 50 -3.65 -12.28 12.15
C TRP A 50 -2.53 -11.90 13.11
N ALA A 51 -2.84 -11.79 14.41
CA ALA A 51 -1.81 -11.57 15.42
C ALA A 51 -1.25 -12.91 15.89
N THR A 52 0.06 -13.09 15.75
CA THR A 52 0.75 -14.35 16.10
C THR A 52 2.17 -14.06 16.58
N GLU A 53 2.81 -15.04 17.23
CA GLU A 53 4.21 -14.94 17.60
C GLU A 53 5.10 -14.96 16.36
N SER A 54 6.10 -14.08 16.32
CA SER A 54 7.08 -13.96 15.22
C SER A 54 7.74 -15.29 14.84
N GLY A 55 8.02 -16.17 15.80
CA GLY A 55 8.61 -17.49 15.54
C GLY A 55 7.70 -18.46 14.78
N ALA A 56 6.38 -18.26 14.82
CA ALA A 56 5.39 -19.08 14.12
C ALA A 56 4.85 -18.40 12.84
N ALA A 57 5.33 -17.20 12.52
CA ALA A 57 4.84 -16.37 11.44
C ALA A 57 5.61 -16.63 10.14
N ALA A 58 5.10 -17.53 9.30
CA ALA A 58 5.58 -17.63 7.92
C ALA A 58 5.14 -16.38 7.13
N HIS A 59 6.12 -15.59 6.67
CA HIS A 59 5.89 -14.32 5.97
C HIS A 59 6.74 -14.21 4.70
N ARG A 60 6.28 -13.36 3.79
CA ARG A 60 6.95 -13.06 2.53
C ARG A 60 8.08 -12.07 2.69
N GLY A 61 9.13 -12.28 1.92
CA GLY A 61 10.25 -11.36 1.74
C GLY A 61 11.40 -11.67 2.70
N ASP A 62 12.52 -11.01 2.49
CA ASP A 62 13.74 -11.16 3.27
C ASP A 62 13.79 -10.29 4.54
N GLY A 63 12.75 -9.47 4.77
CA GLY A 63 12.63 -8.63 5.95
C GLY A 63 12.53 -9.45 7.24
N SER A 64 13.21 -9.00 8.30
CA SER A 64 13.10 -9.62 9.62
C SER A 64 11.85 -9.14 10.35
N LEU A 65 11.16 -10.06 11.03
CA LEU A 65 10.04 -9.74 11.90
C LEU A 65 10.55 -9.20 13.24
N ALA A 66 9.80 -8.25 13.82
CA ALA A 66 10.04 -7.80 15.17
C ALA A 66 9.78 -8.94 16.18
N PRO A 67 10.54 -9.01 17.29
CA PRO A 67 10.33 -10.04 18.31
C PRO A 67 8.96 -9.86 19.00
N GLY A 68 8.40 -10.96 19.50
CA GLY A 68 7.10 -10.97 20.16
C GLY A 68 5.94 -11.15 19.18
N ILE A 69 4.84 -10.43 19.40
CA ILE A 69 3.61 -10.53 18.59
C ILE A 69 3.70 -9.63 17.36
N VAL A 70 3.48 -10.23 16.20
CA VAL A 70 3.42 -9.57 14.89
C VAL A 70 2.05 -9.73 14.25
N LYS A 71 1.73 -8.86 13.28
CA LYS A 71 0.46 -8.85 12.56
C LYS A 71 0.66 -9.24 11.10
N LEU A 72 0.11 -10.38 10.68
CA LEU A 72 0.11 -10.80 9.29
C LEU A 72 -1.14 -10.29 8.57
N LEU A 73 -0.96 -9.50 7.51
CA LEU A 73 -2.06 -8.85 6.77
C LEU A 73 -2.84 -9.87 5.92
N LEU A 74 -4.09 -10.17 6.31
CA LEU A 74 -4.96 -11.15 5.63
C LEU A 74 -5.85 -10.51 4.55
N ASP A 75 -6.35 -9.29 4.78
CA ASP A 75 -7.10 -8.53 3.77
C ASP A 75 -6.58 -7.09 3.67
N GLY A 76 -6.68 -6.52 2.47
CA GLY A 76 -6.21 -5.18 2.19
C GLY A 76 -4.76 -5.09 1.72
N GLN A 77 -4.12 -6.22 1.40
CA GLN A 77 -2.76 -6.30 0.83
C GLN A 77 -2.52 -5.27 -0.27
N GLN A 78 -3.37 -5.25 -1.29
CA GLN A 78 -3.16 -4.42 -2.48
C GLN A 78 -3.29 -2.93 -2.14
N ARG A 79 -4.24 -2.58 -1.25
CA ARG A 79 -4.43 -1.20 -0.76
C ARG A 79 -3.22 -0.74 0.04
N MET A 80 -2.80 -1.52 1.03
CA MET A 80 -1.68 -1.15 1.91
C MET A 80 -0.35 -1.13 1.17
N THR A 81 -0.13 -2.04 0.23
CA THR A 81 1.07 -2.04 -0.62
C THR A 81 1.12 -0.78 -1.49
N SER A 82 -0.01 -0.35 -2.06
CA SER A 82 -0.09 0.87 -2.87
C SER A 82 0.15 2.14 -2.04
N LEU A 83 -0.47 2.20 -0.86
CA LEU A 83 -0.26 3.28 0.11
C LEU A 83 1.21 3.38 0.53
N TYR A 84 1.82 2.24 0.89
CA TYR A 84 3.24 2.17 1.23
C TYR A 84 4.11 2.65 0.07
N GLY A 85 3.88 2.11 -1.14
CA GLY A 85 4.62 2.45 -2.35
C GLY A 85 4.61 3.94 -2.66
N VAL A 86 3.44 4.59 -2.60
CA VAL A 86 3.33 6.03 -2.82
C VAL A 86 3.92 6.83 -1.65
N ALA A 87 3.60 6.49 -0.40
CA ALA A 87 4.01 7.29 0.76
C ALA A 87 5.52 7.21 1.04
N ARG A 88 6.13 6.03 0.85
CA ARG A 88 7.58 5.82 1.01
C ARG A 88 8.36 6.07 -0.27
N GLY A 89 7.69 6.09 -1.41
CA GLY A 89 8.33 6.23 -2.74
C GLY A 89 9.13 5.00 -3.17
N LYS A 90 8.92 3.85 -2.51
CA LYS A 90 9.58 2.57 -2.78
C LYS A 90 8.67 1.41 -2.39
N ALA A 91 8.90 0.25 -3.00
CA ALA A 91 8.19 -0.98 -2.63
C ALA A 91 8.55 -1.47 -1.21
N PRO A 92 7.63 -2.13 -0.48
CA PRO A 92 7.97 -2.85 0.75
C PRO A 92 8.80 -4.11 0.44
N ALA A 93 9.52 -4.65 1.42
CA ALA A 93 10.40 -5.82 1.23
C ALA A 93 9.68 -7.08 0.73
N PHE A 94 8.40 -7.25 1.09
CA PHE A 94 7.57 -8.37 0.63
C PHE A 94 6.95 -8.16 -0.76
N PHE A 95 7.30 -7.09 -1.47
CA PHE A 95 6.69 -6.76 -2.74
C PHE A 95 7.03 -7.76 -3.84
N ASP A 96 6.01 -8.12 -4.62
CA ASP A 96 6.12 -9.10 -5.70
C ASP A 96 5.22 -8.64 -6.84
N GLY A 97 5.74 -7.77 -7.72
CA GLY A 97 5.00 -7.15 -8.81
C GLY A 97 5.79 -6.05 -9.50
N ASN A 98 5.09 -5.19 -10.23
CA ASN A 98 5.70 -4.06 -10.95
C ASN A 98 5.56 -2.76 -10.14
N GLU A 99 6.67 -2.18 -9.69
CA GLU A 99 6.68 -0.92 -8.93
C GLU A 99 6.06 0.26 -9.70
N GLN A 100 6.11 0.21 -11.03
CA GLN A 100 5.50 1.23 -11.89
C GLN A 100 3.99 1.39 -11.69
N ALA A 101 3.33 0.44 -11.01
CA ALA A 101 1.93 0.51 -10.67
C ALA A 101 1.60 1.63 -9.66
N PHE A 102 2.56 2.03 -8.82
CA PHE A 102 2.35 3.07 -7.80
C PHE A 102 3.38 4.21 -7.84
N THR A 103 4.48 4.08 -8.57
CA THR A 103 5.44 5.19 -8.72
C THR A 103 4.94 6.27 -9.68
N GLY A 104 5.21 7.54 -9.38
CA GLY A 104 4.91 8.65 -10.26
C GLY A 104 3.46 9.13 -10.20
N LEU A 105 2.75 8.90 -9.09
CA LEU A 105 1.45 9.49 -8.84
C LEU A 105 1.60 11.01 -8.59
N HIS A 106 0.86 11.80 -9.34
CA HIS A 106 0.80 13.26 -9.23
C HIS A 106 -0.62 13.72 -8.90
N PHE A 107 -0.73 14.88 -8.26
CA PHE A 107 -1.98 15.54 -7.95
C PHE A 107 -2.01 16.94 -8.56
N HIS A 108 -3.06 17.25 -9.33
CA HIS A 108 -3.25 18.58 -9.90
C HIS A 108 -3.94 19.51 -8.90
N LEU A 109 -3.26 20.56 -8.47
CA LEU A 109 -3.76 21.48 -7.43
C LEU A 109 -5.03 22.20 -7.83
N GLU A 110 -5.21 22.69 -9.06
CA GLU A 110 -6.47 23.33 -9.47
C GLU A 110 -7.66 22.37 -9.55
N ASN A 111 -7.49 21.27 -10.29
CA ASN A 111 -8.57 20.37 -10.69
C ASN A 111 -8.86 19.26 -9.66
N GLU A 112 -8.00 19.08 -8.66
CA GLU A 112 -8.11 18.03 -7.64
C GLU A 112 -8.14 16.61 -8.24
N LEU A 113 -7.26 16.36 -9.21
CA LEU A 113 -7.17 15.10 -9.94
C LEU A 113 -5.84 14.40 -9.64
N PHE A 114 -5.93 13.11 -9.34
CA PHE A 114 -4.78 12.22 -9.32
C PHE A 114 -4.54 11.63 -10.70
N GLU A 115 -3.30 11.68 -11.18
CA GLU A 115 -2.88 11.01 -12.41
C GLU A 115 -1.42 10.55 -12.32
N PHE A 116 -1.06 9.52 -13.08
CA PHE A 116 0.33 9.11 -13.20
C PHE A 116 1.07 10.01 -14.18
N TYR A 117 2.37 10.20 -13.95
CA TYR A 117 3.19 11.14 -14.71
C TYR A 117 3.08 10.94 -16.22
N GLN A 118 2.77 12.03 -16.92
CA GLN A 118 2.69 12.10 -18.37
C GLN A 118 3.48 13.34 -18.84
N PRO A 119 4.69 13.17 -19.42
CA PRO A 119 5.58 14.30 -19.72
C PRO A 119 4.93 15.41 -20.55
N ILE A 120 4.20 15.03 -21.60
CA ILE A 120 3.52 15.95 -22.52
C ILE A 120 2.48 16.82 -21.80
N LYS A 121 1.81 16.26 -20.78
CA LYS A 121 0.74 16.92 -20.04
C LYS A 121 1.25 17.75 -18.87
N MET A 122 2.34 17.31 -18.23
CA MET A 122 2.71 17.78 -16.88
C MET A 122 4.00 18.61 -16.83
N LYS A 123 4.90 18.52 -17.82
CA LYS A 123 6.25 19.11 -17.73
C LYS A 123 6.23 20.63 -17.48
N ASP A 124 5.30 21.34 -18.09
CA ASP A 124 5.26 22.81 -18.08
C ASP A 124 4.17 23.38 -17.14
N ASP A 125 3.49 22.53 -16.38
CA ASP A 125 2.41 22.93 -15.47
C ASP A 125 2.83 22.70 -14.00
N PRO A 126 3.13 23.79 -13.24
CA PRO A 126 3.62 23.71 -11.87
C PRO A 126 2.55 23.24 -10.87
N LEU A 127 1.29 23.09 -11.29
CA LEU A 127 0.22 22.63 -10.42
C LEU A 127 0.17 21.11 -10.29
N TRP A 128 0.95 20.36 -11.07
CA TRP A 128 1.14 18.92 -10.90
C TRP A 128 2.19 18.64 -9.82
N ILE A 129 1.73 18.10 -8.70
CA ILE A 129 2.57 17.83 -7.53
C ILE A 129 2.82 16.34 -7.42
N ASN A 130 4.08 15.93 -7.37
CA ASN A 130 4.44 14.55 -7.06
C ASN A 130 4.00 14.21 -5.63
N VAL A 131 3.10 13.23 -5.51
CA VAL A 131 2.47 12.88 -4.23
C VAL A 131 3.47 12.23 -3.28
N SER A 132 4.36 11.38 -3.80
CA SER A 132 5.40 10.73 -3.00
C SER A 132 6.37 11.75 -2.42
N ASP A 133 6.84 12.69 -3.23
CA ASP A 133 7.76 13.73 -2.76
C ASP A 133 7.09 14.64 -1.73
N LEU A 134 5.83 15.02 -1.95
CA LEU A 134 5.08 15.80 -0.97
C LEU A 134 4.95 15.05 0.37
N ILE A 135 4.55 13.78 0.35
CA ILE A 135 4.35 12.99 1.58
C ILE A 135 5.69 12.81 2.33
N LYS A 136 6.79 12.49 1.63
CA LYS A 136 8.10 12.32 2.25
C LYS A 136 8.62 13.60 2.92
N ASN A 137 8.40 14.75 2.30
CA ASN A 137 8.87 16.03 2.82
C ASN A 137 7.91 16.67 3.84
N GLY A 138 6.69 16.14 3.97
CA GLY A 138 5.73 16.56 4.99
C GLY A 138 5.46 18.07 4.99
N GLN A 139 5.50 18.69 6.17
CA GLN A 139 5.24 20.12 6.32
C GLN A 139 6.31 21.00 5.68
N GLU A 140 7.58 20.61 5.73
CA GLU A 140 8.66 21.36 5.07
C GLU A 140 8.44 21.39 3.54
N GLY A 141 8.03 20.26 2.96
CA GLY A 141 7.67 20.18 1.55
C GLY A 141 6.45 21.04 1.19
N HIS A 142 5.46 21.08 2.08
CA HIS A 142 4.28 21.92 1.93
C HIS A 142 4.65 23.42 1.94
N GLU A 143 5.44 23.88 2.90
CA GLU A 143 5.88 25.27 3.01
C GLU A 143 6.66 25.71 1.75
N LYS A 144 7.68 24.93 1.36
CA LYS A 144 8.49 25.19 0.15
C LYS A 144 7.64 25.25 -1.11
N LEU A 145 6.68 24.35 -1.25
CA LEU A 145 5.80 24.30 -2.41
C LEU A 145 4.89 25.54 -2.47
N ILE A 146 4.31 25.95 -1.34
CA ILE A 146 3.46 27.14 -1.28
C ILE A 146 4.24 28.41 -1.52
N GLU A 147 5.45 28.54 -0.98
CA GLU A 147 6.33 29.67 -1.26
C GLU A 147 6.63 29.78 -2.76
N ALA A 148 7.03 28.67 -3.41
CA ALA A 148 7.31 28.64 -4.84
C ALA A 148 6.08 28.97 -5.71
N LEU A 149 4.89 28.53 -5.30
CA LEU A 149 3.64 28.84 -5.99
C LEU A 149 3.19 30.29 -5.77
N ALA A 150 3.36 30.84 -4.56
CA ALA A 150 3.00 32.20 -4.24
C ALA A 150 3.87 33.23 -4.98
N ALA A 151 5.12 32.89 -5.29
CA ALA A 151 6.01 33.73 -6.10
C ALA A 151 5.55 33.89 -7.56
N LYS A 152 4.62 33.06 -8.04
CA LYS A 152 4.05 33.15 -9.40
C LYS A 152 2.86 34.09 -9.42
N PRO A 153 2.89 35.22 -10.16
CA PRO A 153 1.82 36.22 -10.17
C PRO A 153 0.43 35.66 -10.49
N GLU A 154 0.36 34.68 -11.39
CA GLU A 154 -0.87 34.02 -11.83
C GLU A 154 -1.50 33.10 -10.77
N ILE A 155 -0.73 32.69 -9.76
CA ILE A 155 -1.15 31.78 -8.69
C ILE A 155 -1.29 32.48 -7.34
N GLY A 156 -0.63 33.62 -7.12
CA GLY A 156 -0.48 34.26 -5.80
C GLY A 156 -1.75 34.28 -4.94
N THR A 157 -2.90 34.70 -5.49
CA THR A 157 -4.18 34.74 -4.74
C THR A 157 -4.80 33.37 -4.46
N LYS A 158 -4.42 32.33 -5.21
CA LYS A 158 -4.85 30.93 -5.05
C LYS A 158 -3.94 30.12 -4.12
N ALA A 159 -2.79 30.65 -3.70
CA ALA A 159 -1.83 29.91 -2.88
C ALA A 159 -2.46 29.36 -1.58
N VAL A 160 -3.30 30.16 -0.91
CA VAL A 160 -4.04 29.72 0.29
C VAL A 160 -4.99 28.55 -0.01
N LYS A 161 -5.71 28.60 -1.14
CA LYS A 161 -6.58 27.52 -1.61
C LYS A 161 -5.77 26.24 -1.85
N TYR A 162 -4.61 26.35 -2.48
CA TYR A 162 -3.74 25.20 -2.75
C TYR A 162 -3.11 24.64 -1.47
N SER A 163 -2.79 25.48 -0.49
CA SER A 163 -2.28 25.05 0.82
C SER A 163 -3.27 24.13 1.53
N GLY A 164 -4.57 24.45 1.49
CA GLY A 164 -5.62 23.59 2.03
C GLY A 164 -5.69 22.22 1.31
N ARG A 165 -5.48 22.19 -0.01
CA ARG A 165 -5.48 20.96 -0.81
C ARG A 165 -4.24 20.09 -0.52
N ILE A 166 -3.06 20.70 -0.42
CA ILE A 166 -1.82 20.02 -0.02
C ILE A 166 -1.96 19.43 1.39
N SER A 167 -2.47 20.20 2.33
CA SER A 167 -2.73 19.74 3.70
C SER A 167 -3.67 18.53 3.73
N ARG A 168 -4.65 18.48 2.83
CA ARG A 168 -5.57 17.33 2.70
C ARG A 168 -4.86 16.08 2.19
N ILE A 169 -3.90 16.20 1.25
CA ILE A 169 -3.07 15.08 0.78
C ILE A 169 -2.21 14.54 1.93
N LEU A 170 -1.53 15.42 2.66
CA LEU A 170 -0.73 15.02 3.84
C LEU A 170 -1.60 14.34 4.90
N GLY A 171 -2.81 14.85 5.11
CA GLY A 171 -3.80 14.28 6.01
C GLY A 171 -4.34 12.90 5.62
N ILE A 172 -3.96 12.34 4.46
CA ILE A 172 -4.26 10.94 4.12
C ILE A 172 -3.58 9.99 5.11
N LEU A 173 -2.35 10.27 5.52
CA LEU A 173 -1.63 9.40 6.47
C LEU A 173 -2.28 9.36 7.86
N GLU A 174 -3.05 10.38 8.21
CA GLU A 174 -3.78 10.46 9.48
C GLU A 174 -5.17 9.81 9.42
N ILE A 175 -5.58 9.25 8.28
CA ILE A 175 -6.84 8.50 8.18
C ILE A 175 -6.75 7.25 9.05
N GLU A 176 -7.77 7.03 9.88
CA GLU A 176 -7.91 5.81 10.66
C GLU A 176 -8.67 4.75 9.87
N LEU A 177 -8.05 3.58 9.74
CA LEU A 177 -8.68 2.38 9.19
C LEU A 177 -9.11 1.46 10.33
N HIS A 178 -10.29 0.85 10.18
CA HIS A 178 -10.70 -0.27 11.03
C HIS A 178 -9.77 -1.45 10.77
N VAL A 179 -9.24 -2.05 11.84
CA VAL A 179 -8.37 -3.22 11.76
C VAL A 179 -8.99 -4.30 12.63
N GLU A 180 -9.49 -5.34 11.97
CA GLU A 180 -10.02 -6.53 12.63
C GLU A 180 -8.87 -7.51 12.90
N GLU A 181 -8.75 -7.99 14.13
CA GLU A 181 -7.65 -8.88 14.53
C GLU A 181 -8.15 -10.30 14.78
N VAL A 182 -7.65 -11.25 13.99
CA VAL A 182 -7.77 -12.68 14.26
C VAL A 182 -6.71 -13.05 15.28
N THR A 183 -7.12 -13.50 16.46
CA THR A 183 -6.22 -13.86 17.57
C THR A 183 -6.73 -15.12 18.29
N GLY A 184 -5.87 -15.73 19.12
CA GLY A 184 -6.18 -16.91 19.92
C GLY A 184 -5.33 -18.12 19.55
N ALA A 185 -5.03 -18.97 20.54
CA ALA A 185 -4.18 -20.15 20.37
C ALA A 185 -4.76 -21.20 19.40
N ASP A 186 -6.07 -21.14 19.15
CA ASP A 186 -6.78 -22.01 18.19
C ASP A 186 -6.68 -21.51 16.74
N LYS A 187 -6.13 -20.32 16.50
CA LYS A 187 -5.97 -19.73 15.16
C LYS A 187 -4.68 -20.22 14.51
N THR A 188 -4.69 -21.51 14.15
CA THR A 188 -3.62 -22.12 13.36
C THR A 188 -3.58 -21.55 11.93
N LEU A 189 -2.46 -21.78 11.23
CA LEU A 189 -2.28 -21.37 9.84
C LEU A 189 -3.43 -21.84 8.93
N ASP A 190 -3.88 -23.10 9.07
CA ASP A 190 -5.01 -23.63 8.31
C ASP A 190 -6.33 -22.86 8.58
N VAL A 191 -6.62 -22.53 9.83
CA VAL A 191 -7.81 -21.74 10.19
C VAL A 191 -7.73 -20.36 9.54
N VAL A 192 -6.56 -19.74 9.58
CA VAL A 192 -6.32 -18.41 9.01
C VAL A 192 -6.42 -18.42 7.49
N VAL A 193 -5.88 -19.42 6.81
CA VAL A 193 -6.03 -19.59 5.36
C VAL A 193 -7.49 -19.79 4.97
N ASN A 194 -8.26 -20.52 5.77
CA ASN A 194 -9.71 -20.67 5.55
C ASN A 194 -10.47 -19.34 5.72
N ILE A 195 -10.12 -18.54 6.74
CA ILE A 195 -10.68 -17.19 6.93
C ILE A 195 -10.34 -16.31 5.72
N PHE A 196 -9.06 -16.29 5.31
CA PHE A 196 -8.57 -15.56 4.15
C PHE A 196 -9.36 -15.89 2.87
N ASN A 197 -9.54 -17.18 2.57
CA ASN A 197 -10.26 -17.65 1.40
C ASN A 197 -11.73 -17.21 1.40
N ARG A 198 -12.40 -17.26 2.57
CA ARG A 198 -13.81 -16.85 2.71
C ARG A 198 -14.00 -15.35 2.54
N VAL A 199 -13.09 -14.53 3.06
CA VAL A 199 -13.18 -13.07 2.95
C VAL A 199 -12.87 -12.61 1.51
N ASN A 200 -11.89 -13.24 0.85
CA ASN A 200 -11.43 -12.84 -0.47
C ASN A 200 -12.21 -13.43 -1.65
N SER A 201 -13.21 -14.29 -1.42
CA SER A 201 -14.04 -14.85 -2.49
C SER A 201 -15.02 -13.85 -3.13
N GLY A 202 -15.26 -12.69 -2.50
CA GLY A 202 -16.20 -11.67 -3.00
C GLY A 202 -15.60 -10.50 -3.80
N GLY A 203 -14.30 -10.19 -3.61
CA GLY A 203 -13.63 -9.00 -4.16
C GLY A 203 -12.96 -9.22 -5.52
N THR A 204 -11.73 -8.70 -5.71
CA THR A 204 -10.89 -9.07 -6.86
C THR A 204 -10.55 -10.55 -6.76
N LYS A 205 -11.37 -11.38 -7.40
CA LYS A 205 -11.39 -12.83 -7.18
C LYS A 205 -9.99 -13.43 -7.24
N LEU A 206 -9.69 -14.24 -6.23
CA LEU A 206 -8.55 -15.15 -6.27
C LEU A 206 -8.77 -16.15 -7.40
N SER A 207 -7.72 -16.40 -8.18
CA SER A 207 -7.74 -17.47 -9.17
C SER A 207 -7.73 -18.84 -8.46
N LYS A 208 -8.10 -19.90 -9.18
CA LYS A 208 -7.94 -21.26 -8.65
C LYS A 208 -6.48 -21.57 -8.28
N GLY A 209 -5.53 -21.01 -9.03
CA GLY A 209 -4.10 -21.13 -8.75
C GLY A 209 -3.71 -20.43 -7.44
N ASP A 210 -4.25 -19.24 -7.17
CA ASP A 210 -4.00 -18.52 -5.92
C ASP A 210 -4.52 -19.30 -4.70
N LEU A 211 -5.72 -19.89 -4.81
CA LEU A 211 -6.31 -20.71 -3.75
C LEU A 211 -5.51 -22.00 -3.51
N ALA A 212 -5.06 -22.64 -4.59
CA ALA A 212 -4.22 -23.84 -4.51
C ALA A 212 -2.88 -23.52 -3.86
N LEU A 213 -2.22 -22.45 -4.30
CA LEU A 213 -0.97 -21.98 -3.70
C LEU A 213 -1.16 -21.68 -2.22
N ALA A 214 -2.26 -21.03 -1.85
CA ALA A 214 -2.50 -20.71 -0.45
C ALA A 214 -2.63 -21.96 0.42
N LYS A 215 -3.27 -23.01 -0.10
CA LYS A 215 -3.37 -24.30 0.60
C LYS A 215 -2.03 -25.04 0.66
N ILE A 216 -1.25 -25.02 -0.43
CA ILE A 216 0.09 -25.65 -0.45
C ILE A 216 1.03 -24.94 0.52
N CYS A 217 1.05 -23.60 0.56
CA CYS A 217 1.84 -22.83 1.52
C CYS A 217 1.44 -23.10 2.99
N ALA A 218 0.21 -23.53 3.25
CA ALA A 218 -0.21 -23.91 4.60
C ALA A 218 0.45 -25.22 5.08
N GLU A 219 0.73 -26.15 4.16
CA GLU A 219 1.35 -27.45 4.45
C GLU A 219 2.87 -27.46 4.21
N TRP A 220 3.34 -26.64 3.26
CA TRP A 220 4.74 -26.47 2.88
C TRP A 220 5.06 -24.97 2.70
N PRO A 221 5.51 -24.28 3.77
CA PRO A 221 5.75 -22.83 3.74
C PRO A 221 6.71 -22.36 2.64
N GLU A 222 7.79 -23.11 2.38
CA GLU A 222 8.82 -22.76 1.39
C GLU A 222 8.40 -23.05 -0.08
N SER A 223 7.17 -23.53 -0.27
CA SER A 223 6.65 -23.94 -1.57
C SER A 223 6.64 -22.80 -2.60
N ARG A 224 6.30 -21.57 -2.17
CA ARG A 224 6.24 -20.42 -3.06
C ARG A 224 7.59 -20.13 -3.70
N ASP A 225 8.63 -19.98 -2.88
CA ASP A 225 9.98 -19.66 -3.36
C ASP A 225 10.54 -20.79 -4.23
N THR A 226 10.27 -22.03 -3.85
CA THR A 226 10.65 -23.21 -4.65
C THR A 226 9.97 -23.20 -6.03
N MET A 227 8.66 -22.95 -6.09
CA MET A 227 7.93 -22.85 -7.36
C MET A 227 8.42 -21.68 -8.20
N LYS A 228 8.67 -20.51 -7.61
CA LYS A 228 9.22 -19.34 -8.30
C LYS A 228 10.57 -19.64 -8.93
N ALA A 229 11.49 -20.24 -8.18
CA ALA A 229 12.82 -20.60 -8.68
C ALA A 229 12.73 -21.54 -9.89
N LYS A 230 11.81 -22.52 -9.85
CA LYS A 230 11.57 -23.44 -10.97
C LYS A 230 10.98 -22.75 -12.20
N VAL A 231 9.98 -21.88 -12.01
CA VAL A 231 9.34 -21.15 -13.13
C VAL A 231 10.34 -20.22 -13.82
N ASN A 232 11.15 -19.49 -13.05
CA ASN A 232 12.17 -18.61 -13.62
C ASN A 232 13.21 -19.39 -14.43
N GLY A 233 13.66 -20.55 -13.91
CA GLY A 233 14.59 -21.42 -14.63
C GLY A 233 14.00 -22.20 -15.81
N MET A 234 12.70 -22.05 -16.11
CA MET A 234 12.08 -22.57 -17.34
C MET A 234 12.01 -21.52 -18.46
N CYS A 235 12.23 -20.24 -18.12
CA CYS A 235 12.22 -19.12 -19.05
C CYS A 235 13.63 -18.75 -19.56
N ASP A 236 14.67 -19.42 -19.04
CA ASP A 236 16.06 -19.39 -19.48
C ASP A 236 16.37 -20.60 -20.37
#